data_AF-A0A937VGZ1-F1
#
_entry.id   AF-A0A937VGZ1-F1
#
_cell.length_a   1.000
_cell.length_b   1.000
_cell.length_c   1.000
_cell.angle_alpha   90.00
_cell.angle_beta   90.00
_cell.angle_gamma   90.00
#
_symmetry.space_group_name_H-M   'P 1'
#
loop_
_entity.id
_entity.type
_entity.pdbx_description
1 polymer ?
#
loop_
_entity_poly.entity_id
_entity_poly.type
_entity_poly.pdbx_seq_one_letter_code
_entity_poly.pdbx_strand_id
1 'polypeptide(L)' 'MELKTVPIHKPEEVNLILGQSHFIKTVEDIYEALVAAVPGIKFGLAFCESSGACLVRWIGTDEEMIALARQNATA' A
#
# COMPACT_ATOMS: atom_id res chain seq x y z
N MET A 1 -23.23 5.27 -13.26
CA MET A 1 -22.38 5.42 -12.05
C MET A 1 -22.98 4.55 -10.97
N GLU A 2 -22.19 3.67 -10.39
CA GLU A 2 -22.61 2.76 -9.31
C GLU A 2 -21.75 3.10 -8.09
N LEU A 3 -22.38 3.24 -6.92
CA LEU A 3 -21.67 3.46 -5.66
C LEU A 3 -21.48 2.10 -4.97
N LYS A 4 -20.25 1.80 -4.56
CA LYS A 4 -19.89 0.58 -3.86
C LYS A 4 -19.23 0.90 -2.53
N THR A 5 -19.54 0.13 -1.51
CA THR A 5 -18.85 0.16 -0.22
C THR A 5 -17.82 -0.96 -0.20
N VAL A 6 -16.53 -0.60 -0.15
CA VAL A 6 -15.42 -1.56 -0.03
C VAL A 6 -14.87 -1.46 1.39
N PRO A 7 -15.01 -2.52 2.22
CA PRO A 7 -14.46 -2.52 3.57
C PRO A 7 -12.93 -2.62 3.53
N ILE A 8 -12.27 -1.85 4.37
CA ILE A 8 -10.83 -2.00 4.60
C ILE A 8 -10.62 -3.01 5.73
N HIS A 9 -9.89 -4.08 5.43
CA HIS A 9 -9.52 -5.11 6.40
C HIS A 9 -8.17 -4.78 7.03
N LYS A 10 -8.15 -4.64 8.35
CA LYS A 10 -6.92 -4.49 9.13
C LYS A 10 -7.12 -5.02 10.55
N PRO A 11 -6.06 -5.51 11.23
CA PRO A 11 -6.08 -5.69 12.68
C PRO A 11 -6.38 -4.36 13.41
N GLU A 12 -6.91 -4.45 14.62
CA GLU A 12 -7.27 -3.26 15.42
C GLU A 12 -6.05 -2.38 15.71
N GLU A 13 -4.94 -3.01 16.12
CA GLU A 13 -3.64 -2.41 16.46
C GLU A 13 -2.90 -1.78 15.25
N VAL A 14 -3.31 -2.08 14.01
CA VAL A 14 -2.62 -1.62 12.80
C VAL A 14 -3.20 -0.29 12.33
N ASN A 15 -2.34 0.69 12.02
CA ASN A 15 -2.76 1.94 11.38
C ASN A 15 -2.77 1.81 9.85
N LEU A 16 -3.66 2.53 9.18
CA LEU A 16 -3.78 2.54 7.72
C LEU A 16 -3.77 3.97 7.18
N ILE A 17 -2.99 4.18 6.12
CA ILE A 17 -2.98 5.41 5.32
C ILE A 17 -3.44 5.04 3.91
N LEU A 18 -4.52 5.67 3.45
CA LEU A 18 -5.00 5.56 2.08
C LEU A 18 -4.75 6.88 1.35
N GLY A 19 -4.16 6.81 0.16
CA GLY A 19 -3.84 7.98 -0.64
C GLY A 19 -3.92 7.71 -2.13
N GLN A 20 -3.87 8.79 -2.91
CA GLN A 20 -3.81 8.75 -4.37
C GLN A 20 -2.43 9.23 -4.82
N SER A 21 -1.80 8.48 -5.72
CA SER A 21 -0.55 8.89 -6.37
C SER A 21 -0.61 8.57 -7.87
N HIS A 22 0.47 8.85 -8.56
CA HIS A 22 0.73 8.49 -9.95
C HIS A 22 2.22 8.16 -10.12
N PHE A 23 2.55 7.50 -11.23
CA PHE A 23 3.92 7.08 -11.59
C PHE A 23 4.52 5.98 -10.68
N ILE A 24 5.16 4.99 -11.33
CA ILE A 24 5.65 3.76 -10.68
C ILE A 24 6.69 4.01 -9.58
N LYS A 25 7.43 5.12 -9.69
CA LYS A 25 8.43 5.53 -8.69
C LYS A 25 7.83 5.80 -7.31
N THR A 26 6.52 6.01 -7.21
CA THR A 26 5.78 6.09 -5.93
C THR A 26 6.16 4.96 -4.97
N VAL A 27 6.36 3.74 -5.47
CA VAL A 27 6.65 2.57 -4.62
C VAL A 27 8.00 2.72 -3.91
N GLU A 28 9.04 3.07 -4.67
CA GLU A 28 10.40 3.27 -4.13
C GLU A 28 10.46 4.53 -3.27
N ASP A 29 9.89 5.64 -3.73
CA ASP A 29 9.96 6.93 -3.02
C ASP A 29 9.25 6.87 -1.66
N ILE A 30 8.08 6.24 -1.57
CA ILE A 30 7.39 6.07 -0.28
C ILE A 30 8.14 5.08 0.61
N TYR A 31 8.68 4.00 0.06
CA TYR A 31 9.48 3.07 0.84
C TYR A 31 10.68 3.78 1.49
N GLU A 32 11.45 4.52 0.70
CA GLU A 32 12.62 5.28 1.17
C GLU A 32 12.21 6.34 2.20
N ALA A 33 11.14 7.08 1.95
CA ALA A 33 10.63 8.08 2.88
C ALA A 33 10.28 7.48 4.24
N LEU A 34 9.64 6.30 4.28
CA LEU A 34 9.23 5.65 5.52
C LEU A 34 10.42 5.10 6.30
N VAL A 35 11.35 4.38 5.65
CA VAL A 35 12.53 3.82 6.34
C VAL A 35 13.51 4.90 6.80
N ALA A 36 13.56 6.04 6.11
CA ALA A 36 14.35 7.20 6.53
C ALA A 36 13.71 7.95 7.70
N ALA A 37 12.38 7.98 7.80
CA ALA A 37 11.66 8.69 8.85
C ALA A 37 11.71 7.97 10.21
N VAL A 38 11.61 6.63 10.22
CA VAL A 38 11.56 5.85 11.46
C VAL A 38 12.47 4.62 11.35
N PRO A 39 13.58 4.55 12.12
CA PRO A 39 14.44 3.38 12.14
C PRO A 39 13.67 2.11 12.56
N GLY A 40 13.75 1.06 11.73
CA GLY A 40 13.11 -0.22 12.02
C GLY A 40 11.59 -0.25 11.85
N ILE A 41 10.99 0.75 11.18
CA ILE A 41 9.55 0.77 10.91
C ILE A 41 9.08 -0.52 10.25
N LYS A 42 7.90 -0.99 10.67
CA LYS A 42 7.20 -2.15 10.11
C LYS A 42 6.00 -1.68 9.32
N PHE A 43 6.00 -1.90 8.01
CA PHE A 43 4.91 -1.50 7.13
C PHE A 43 4.86 -2.37 5.87
N GLY A 44 3.71 -2.32 5.20
CA GLY A 44 3.50 -2.80 3.86
C GLY A 44 2.85 -1.70 3.03
N LEU A 45 3.30 -1.54 1.80
CA LEU A 45 2.79 -0.60 0.82
C LEU A 45 2.27 -1.38 -0.39
N ALA A 46 1.11 -0.97 -0.91
CA ALA A 46 0.58 -1.43 -2.18
C ALA A 46 0.14 -0.22 -3.03
N PHE A 47 0.49 -0.23 -4.31
CA PHE A 47 0.21 0.82 -5.28
C PHE A 47 -0.39 0.22 -6.55
N CYS A 48 -1.57 0.70 -6.96
CA CYS A 48 -2.26 0.21 -8.15
C CYS A 48 -1.79 0.98 -9.40
N GLU A 49 -1.04 0.33 -10.28
CA GLU A 49 -0.75 0.90 -11.60
C GLU A 49 -2.05 1.10 -12.38
N SER A 50 -2.30 2.33 -12.82
CA SER A 50 -3.54 2.68 -13.52
C SER A 50 -3.44 2.54 -15.04
N SER A 51 -2.31 2.03 -15.56
CA SER A 51 -2.06 1.91 -16.99
C SER A 51 -1.09 0.76 -17.29
N GLY A 52 -0.94 0.42 -18.58
CA GLY A 52 -0.03 -0.63 -19.01
C GLY A 52 -0.47 -2.00 -18.51
N ALA A 53 0.38 -2.67 -17.74
CA ALA A 53 0.09 -3.99 -17.18
C ALA A 53 -0.94 -3.94 -16.04
N CYS A 54 -1.24 -2.76 -15.51
CA CYS A 54 -2.22 -2.54 -14.44
C CYS A 54 -1.98 -3.45 -13.21
N LEU A 55 -0.72 -3.60 -12.82
CA LEU A 55 -0.36 -4.44 -11.68
C LEU A 55 -0.49 -3.68 -10.38
N VAL A 56 -0.89 -4.38 -9.32
CA VAL A 56 -0.61 -3.91 -7.97
C VAL A 56 0.89 -4.11 -7.74
N ARG A 57 1.58 -3.08 -7.29
CA ARG A 57 2.99 -3.10 -6.91
C ARG A 57 3.08 -3.01 -5.41
N TRP A 58 4.01 -3.73 -4.80
CA TRP A 58 4.08 -3.78 -3.35
C TRP A 58 5.51 -3.91 -2.88
N ILE A 59 5.77 -3.33 -1.72
CA ILE A 59 7.04 -3.37 -1.01
C ILE A 59 6.78 -3.09 0.47
N GLY A 60 7.74 -3.41 1.33
CA GLY A 60 7.64 -3.13 2.75
C GLY A 60 8.76 -3.80 3.53
N THR A 61 8.67 -3.70 4.84
CA THR A 61 9.66 -4.23 5.80
C THR A 61 9.09 -5.34 6.68
N ASP A 62 7.83 -5.71 6.43
CA ASP A 62 7.08 -6.73 7.15
C ASP A 62 6.16 -7.50 6.20
N GLU A 63 6.29 -8.83 6.17
CA GLU A 63 5.61 -9.68 5.18
C GLU A 63 4.09 -9.72 5.39
N GLU A 64 3.63 -9.72 6.65
CA GLU A 64 2.20 -9.73 6.97
C GLU A 64 1.55 -8.41 6.55
N MET A 65 2.22 -7.30 6.80
CA MET A 65 1.75 -5.99 6.37
C MET A 65 1.76 -5.83 4.84
N ILE A 66 2.74 -6.38 4.14
CA ILE A 66 2.77 -6.40 2.66
C ILE A 66 1.57 -7.20 2.13
N ALA A 67 1.30 -8.38 2.69
CA ALA A 67 0.16 -9.19 2.30
C ALA A 67 -1.17 -8.45 2.54
N LEU A 68 -1.31 -7.79 3.68
CA LEU A 68 -2.48 -6.99 4.04
C LEU A 68 -2.71 -5.82 3.07
N ALA A 69 -1.65 -5.08 2.74
CA ALA A 69 -1.73 -3.96 1.80
C ALA A 69 -2.16 -4.43 0.40
N ARG A 70 -1.59 -5.54 -0.08
CA ARG A 70 -1.94 -6.14 -1.38
C ARG A 70 -3.39 -6.59 -1.42
N GLN A 71 -3.86 -7.26 -0.38
CA GLN A 71 -5.24 -7.74 -0.29
C GLN A 71 -6.24 -6.59 -0.41
N ASN A 72 -6.04 -5.51 0.36
CA ASN A 72 -6.92 -4.34 0.31
C ASN A 72 -6.84 -3.59 -1.03
N ALA A 73 -5.68 -3.56 -1.69
CA ALA A 73 -5.52 -2.92 -2.99
C ALA A 73 -6.22 -3.67 -4.14
N THR A 74 -6.50 -4.96 -3.97
CA THR A 74 -7.22 -5.81 -4.94
C THR A 74 -8.71 -5.96 -4.67
N ALA A 75 -9.24 -5.31 -3.63
CA ALA A 75 -10.62 -5.45 -3.17
C ALA A 75 -11.66 -4.75 -4.06
#